data_AF-A0A946QKF5-F1
#
_entry.id   AF-A0A946QKF5-F1
#
_cell.length_a   1.000
_cell.length_b   1.000
_cell.length_c   1.000
_cell.angle_alpha   90.00
_cell.angle_beta   90.00
_cell.angle_gamma   90.00
#
_symmetry.space_group_name_H-M   'P 1'
#
loop_
_entity.id
_entity.type
_entity.pdbx_description
1 polymer ?
#
loop_
_entity_poly.entity_id
_entity_poly.type
_entity_poly.pdbx_seq_one_letter_code
_entity_poly.pdbx_strand_id
1 'polypeptide(L)'
;ITSDNAPSMATLKVDQDKIRDIIGKGGATIRQITEDSGATVDIDDDGTVKVFGQNAAARDAAVEIIMSITAEAEIGAIYTGKVARIVDFGAFVTILPGKDGLVHISQIADERVENVSDYLSEGQDVQVKVLDVDQRGRIKLSMREVADESGSAEANDSADAPEEESLSEE
;
A
#
# COMPACT_ATOMS: atom_id res chain seq x y z
N ILE A 1 32.17 -20.99 -5.47
CA ILE A 1 31.12 -21.12 -4.44
C ILE A 1 31.32 -20.01 -3.42
N THR A 2 30.99 -18.78 -3.79
CA THR A 2 31.28 -17.61 -2.96
C THR A 2 30.00 -16.79 -2.84
N SER A 3 29.52 -16.68 -1.59
CA SER A 3 28.61 -15.65 -1.11
C SER A 3 27.14 -15.66 -1.57
N ASP A 4 26.42 -16.77 -1.37
CA ASP A 4 24.94 -16.75 -1.37
C ASP A 4 24.33 -16.55 0.04
N ASN A 5 25.14 -16.62 1.11
CA ASN A 5 24.78 -15.95 2.37
C ASN A 5 25.88 -15.10 3.00
N ALA A 6 26.06 -13.94 2.38
CA ALA A 6 26.46 -12.76 3.13
C ALA A 6 25.28 -12.29 3.99
N PRO A 7 25.50 -11.93 5.27
CA PRO A 7 24.48 -11.29 6.08
C PRO A 7 24.06 -9.99 5.40
N SER A 8 22.78 -9.90 5.08
CA SER A 8 22.20 -8.78 4.36
C SER A 8 21.26 -8.02 5.29
N MET A 9 21.53 -6.73 5.47
CA MET A 9 20.62 -5.82 6.16
C MET A 9 19.77 -5.07 5.14
N ALA A 10 18.47 -4.98 5.40
CA ALA A 10 17.56 -4.07 4.72
C ALA A 10 16.99 -3.09 5.75
N THR A 11 16.94 -1.81 5.37
CA THR A 11 16.30 -0.78 6.18
C THR A 11 15.09 -0.27 5.41
N LEU A 12 13.94 -0.27 6.05
CA LEU A 12 12.68 0.22 5.50
C LEU A 12 12.04 1.18 6.51
N LYS A 13 11.30 2.16 5.98
CA LYS A 13 10.66 3.19 6.79
C LYS A 13 9.16 2.98 6.77
N VAL A 14 8.56 2.93 7.95
CA VAL A 14 7.13 2.71 8.19
C VAL A 14 6.60 3.78 9.14
N ASP A 15 5.30 4.04 9.10
CA ASP A 15 4.68 4.99 10.01
C ASP A 15 4.72 4.49 11.46
N GLN A 16 4.92 5.42 12.40
CA GLN A 16 5.05 5.12 13.84
C GLN A 16 3.80 4.47 14.41
N ASP A 17 2.62 4.81 13.90
CA ASP A 17 1.36 4.21 14.29
C ASP A 17 1.31 2.70 13.98
N LYS A 18 2.04 2.25 12.95
CA LYS A 18 2.07 0.85 12.50
C LYS A 18 3.09 -0.01 13.22
N ILE A 19 4.10 0.60 13.85
CA ILE A 19 5.10 -0.12 14.67
C ILE A 19 4.41 -1.00 15.71
N ARG A 20 3.34 -0.48 16.34
CA ARG A 20 2.58 -1.19 17.37
C ARG A 20 1.91 -2.47 16.84
N ASP A 21 1.47 -2.46 15.59
CA ASP A 21 0.84 -3.61 14.94
C ASP A 21 1.88 -4.66 14.52
N ILE A 22 3.05 -4.21 14.04
CA ILE A 22 4.18 -5.10 13.69
C ILE A 22 4.74 -5.80 14.93
N ILE A 23 4.87 -5.08 16.06
CA ILE A 23 5.29 -5.67 17.33
C ILE A 23 4.19 -6.60 17.87
N GLY A 24 2.93 -6.18 17.77
CA GLY A 24 1.77 -6.87 18.34
C GLY A 24 1.72 -6.79 19.87
N LYS A 25 0.73 -7.47 20.48
CA LYS A 25 0.55 -7.45 21.94
C LYS A 25 1.70 -8.16 22.65
N GLY A 26 2.68 -7.39 23.13
CA GLY A 26 3.84 -7.91 23.88
C GLY A 26 4.93 -8.54 23.01
N GLY A 27 5.05 -8.15 21.75
CA GLY A 27 6.06 -8.68 20.84
C GLY A 27 5.73 -10.04 20.24
N ALA A 28 4.46 -10.48 20.30
CA ALA A 28 4.05 -11.79 19.77
C ALA A 28 4.20 -11.85 18.25
N THR A 29 3.74 -10.81 17.54
CA THR A 29 3.79 -10.73 16.08
C THR A 29 5.23 -10.69 15.60
N ILE A 30 6.07 -9.79 16.11
CA ILE A 30 7.47 -9.69 15.67
C ILE A 30 8.29 -10.96 15.93
N ARG A 31 8.00 -11.68 17.03
CA ARG A 31 8.62 -12.98 17.30
C ARG A 31 8.22 -14.03 16.27
N GLN A 32 6.95 -14.05 15.89
CA GLN A 32 6.44 -14.95 14.85
C GLN A 32 7.07 -14.64 13.49
N ILE A 33 7.15 -13.36 13.10
CA ILE A 33 7.84 -12.92 11.87
C ILE A 33 9.30 -13.39 11.88
N THR A 34 10.00 -13.19 13.00
CA THR A 34 11.42 -13.58 13.16
C THR A 34 11.61 -15.10 13.08
N GLU A 35 10.66 -15.87 13.63
CA GLU A 35 10.68 -17.34 13.62
C GLU A 35 10.35 -17.92 12.24
N ASP A 36 9.35 -17.36 11.55
CA ASP A 36 8.93 -17.79 10.21
C ASP A 36 9.94 -17.40 9.13
N SER A 37 10.51 -16.19 9.20
CA SER A 37 11.49 -15.70 8.23
C SER A 37 12.93 -16.14 8.53
N GLY A 38 13.24 -16.46 9.78
CA GLY A 38 14.61 -16.69 10.25
C GLY A 38 15.51 -15.44 10.22
N ALA A 39 14.94 -14.24 10.08
CA ALA A 39 15.64 -12.97 10.10
C ALA A 39 15.31 -12.17 11.37
N THR A 40 16.30 -11.44 11.89
CA THR A 40 16.10 -10.57 13.05
C THR A 40 15.51 -9.23 12.59
N VAL A 41 14.34 -8.88 13.12
CA VAL A 41 13.69 -7.60 12.84
C VAL A 41 13.89 -6.68 14.03
N ASP A 42 14.54 -5.54 13.80
CA ASP A 42 14.71 -4.46 14.76
C ASP A 42 13.83 -3.28 14.34
N ILE A 43 13.11 -2.67 15.29
CA ILE A 43 12.18 -1.59 15.01
C ILE A 43 12.47 -0.45 15.98
N ASP A 44 12.85 0.70 15.44
CA ASP A 44 13.05 1.93 16.20
C ASP A 44 11.72 2.72 16.31
N ASP A 45 11.57 3.48 17.40
CA ASP A 45 10.39 4.33 17.68
C ASP A 45 10.18 5.45 16.64
N ASP A 46 11.18 5.70 15.79
CA ASP A 46 11.14 6.71 14.74
C ASP A 46 10.46 6.24 13.44
N GLY A 47 10.09 4.96 13.35
CA GLY A 47 9.54 4.35 12.14
C GLY A 47 10.58 3.60 11.30
N THR A 48 11.81 3.47 11.77
CA THR A 48 12.86 2.73 11.05
C THR A 48 12.81 1.26 11.42
N VAL A 49 12.53 0.40 10.44
CA VAL A 49 12.59 -1.05 10.58
C VAL A 49 13.83 -1.57 9.89
N LYS A 50 14.67 -2.30 10.63
CA LYS A 50 15.91 -2.90 10.15
C LYS A 50 15.76 -4.41 10.19
N VAL A 51 15.81 -5.04 9.02
CA VAL A 51 15.75 -6.49 8.86
C VAL A 51 17.15 -7.01 8.65
N PHE A 52 17.63 -7.85 9.56
CA PHE A 52 18.91 -8.55 9.49
C PHE A 52 18.67 -10.02 9.15
N GLY A 53 18.80 -10.36 7.87
CA GLY A 53 18.76 -11.74 7.41
C GLY A 53 20.15 -12.38 7.46
N GLN A 54 20.24 -13.62 7.94
CA GLN A 54 21.47 -14.41 7.80
C GLN A 54 21.76 -14.71 6.32
N ASN A 55 20.70 -14.83 5.51
CA ASN A 55 20.72 -15.10 4.07
C ASN A 55 19.79 -14.12 3.33
N ALA A 56 19.97 -13.97 2.01
CA ALA A 56 19.09 -13.16 1.17
C ALA A 56 17.62 -13.63 1.25
N ALA A 57 17.38 -14.95 1.24
CA ALA A 57 16.03 -15.52 1.35
C ALA A 57 15.32 -15.16 2.66
N ALA A 58 16.05 -15.13 3.79
CA ALA A 58 15.49 -14.78 5.09
C ALA A 58 15.15 -13.28 5.15
N ARG A 59 16.01 -12.43 4.57
CA ARG A 59 15.75 -10.99 4.43
C ARG A 59 14.48 -10.76 3.63
N ASP A 60 14.40 -11.34 2.44
CA ASP A 60 13.27 -11.10 1.53
C ASP A 60 11.96 -11.64 2.12
N ALA A 61 11.98 -12.81 2.78
CA ALA A 61 10.83 -13.34 3.51
C ALA A 61 10.37 -12.40 4.64
N ALA A 62 11.28 -11.89 5.47
CA ALA A 62 10.92 -10.95 6.53
C ALA A 62 10.39 -9.63 5.97
N VAL A 63 11.01 -9.11 4.91
CA VAL A 63 10.55 -7.89 4.22
C VAL A 63 9.15 -8.10 3.67
N GLU A 64 8.86 -9.24 3.04
CA GLU A 64 7.54 -9.58 2.49
C GLU A 64 6.47 -9.70 3.58
N ILE A 65 6.80 -10.33 4.72
CA ILE A 65 5.89 -10.44 5.86
C ILE A 65 5.63 -9.06 6.49
N ILE A 66 6.67 -8.25 6.70
CA ILE A 66 6.54 -6.90 7.23
C ILE A 66 5.69 -6.06 6.27
N MET A 67 6.00 -6.10 4.97
CA MET A 67 5.21 -5.43 3.93
C MET A 67 3.77 -5.89 3.96
N SER A 68 3.49 -7.18 4.17
CA SER A 68 2.12 -7.70 4.25
C SER A 68 1.36 -7.25 5.49
N ILE A 69 2.04 -7.09 6.63
CA ILE A 69 1.45 -6.59 7.87
C ILE A 69 1.23 -5.07 7.80
N THR A 70 2.15 -4.35 7.15
CA THR A 70 2.02 -2.92 6.89
C THR A 70 1.22 -2.59 5.63
N ALA A 71 0.87 -3.60 4.82
CA ALA A 71 0.03 -3.48 3.63
C ALA A 71 -1.42 -3.24 4.05
N GLU A 72 -1.67 -2.03 4.50
CA GLU A 72 -2.99 -1.44 4.47
C GLU A 72 -3.10 -0.52 3.26
N ALA A 73 -4.35 -0.18 2.91
CA ALA A 73 -4.65 0.66 1.77
C ALA A 73 -3.75 1.90 1.78
N GLU A 74 -2.75 1.96 0.89
CA GLU A 74 -1.75 3.01 0.91
C GLU A 74 -2.48 4.35 0.78
N ILE A 75 -2.18 5.28 1.69
CA ILE A 75 -2.67 6.65 1.55
C ILE A 75 -2.07 7.18 0.26
N GLY A 76 -2.92 7.41 -0.73
CA GLY A 76 -2.54 7.76 -2.10
C GLY A 76 -2.72 6.66 -3.14
N ALA A 77 -2.93 5.40 -2.74
CA ALA A 77 -3.21 4.34 -3.69
C ALA A 77 -4.68 4.34 -4.13
N ILE A 78 -4.87 3.97 -5.39
CA ILE A 78 -6.17 3.86 -6.05
C ILE A 78 -6.69 2.43 -5.86
N TYR A 79 -7.85 2.31 -5.21
CA TYR A 79 -8.53 1.04 -5.04
C TYR A 79 -9.82 1.03 -5.84
N THR A 80 -10.18 -0.13 -6.38
CA THR A 80 -11.52 -0.36 -6.93
C THR A 80 -12.42 -0.81 -5.78
N GLY A 81 -13.43 -0.01 -5.46
CA GLY A 81 -14.40 -0.30 -4.41
C GLY A 81 -15.82 -0.29 -4.92
N LYS A 82 -16.70 -0.98 -4.21
CA LYS A 82 -18.12 -1.09 -4.57
C LYS A 82 -18.96 -0.11 -3.74
N VAL A 83 -19.83 0.65 -4.38
CA VAL A 83 -20.76 1.56 -3.68
C VAL A 83 -21.74 0.72 -2.85
N ALA A 84 -21.65 0.82 -1.53
CA ALA A 84 -22.55 0.12 -0.60
C ALA A 84 -23.84 0.91 -0.34
N ARG A 85 -23.74 2.24 -0.25
CA ARG A 85 -24.88 3.13 0.02
C ARG A 85 -24.60 4.57 -0.42
N ILE A 86 -25.62 5.25 -0.92
CA ILE A 86 -25.55 6.67 -1.29
C ILE A 86 -26.33 7.50 -0.26
N VAL A 87 -25.83 8.69 0.08
CA VAL A 87 -26.47 9.66 0.98
C VAL A 87 -26.34 11.07 0.40
N ASP A 88 -27.14 12.03 0.87
CA ASP A 88 -27.20 13.40 0.30
C ASP A 88 -25.86 14.16 0.37
N PHE A 89 -24.96 13.76 1.27
CA PHE A 89 -23.64 14.37 1.47
C PHE A 89 -22.48 13.49 1.00
N GLY A 90 -22.73 12.34 0.36
CA GLY A 90 -21.66 11.46 -0.13
C GLY A 90 -22.07 10.04 -0.50
N ALA A 91 -21.08 9.18 -0.73
CA ALA A 91 -21.28 7.76 -0.99
C ALA A 91 -20.35 6.90 -0.13
N PHE A 92 -20.89 5.81 0.40
CA PHE A 92 -20.13 4.78 1.09
C PHE A 92 -19.64 3.76 0.06
N VAL A 93 -18.33 3.57 0.00
CA VAL A 93 -17.66 2.65 -0.92
C VAL A 93 -16.88 1.64 -0.09
N THR A 94 -17.16 0.36 -0.28
CA THR A 94 -16.43 -0.73 0.36
C THR A 94 -15.29 -1.15 -0.56
N ILE A 95 -14.05 -0.91 -0.13
CA ILE A 95 -12.85 -1.29 -0.90
C ILE A 95 -12.33 -2.68 -0.54
N LEU A 96 -12.49 -3.08 0.73
CA LEU A 96 -12.01 -4.35 1.29
C LEU A 96 -13.04 -4.85 2.32
N PRO A 97 -13.15 -6.16 2.57
CA PRO A 97 -14.10 -6.71 3.54
C PRO A 97 -13.79 -6.16 4.94
N GLY A 98 -14.70 -5.34 5.48
CA GLY A 98 -14.55 -4.69 6.79
C GLY A 98 -13.89 -3.31 6.77
N LYS A 99 -13.54 -2.78 5.58
CA LYS A 99 -13.06 -1.40 5.41
C LYS A 99 -14.00 -0.62 4.49
N ASP A 100 -14.74 0.29 5.10
CA ASP A 100 -15.66 1.18 4.40
C ASP A 100 -15.05 2.57 4.30
N GLY A 101 -15.16 3.16 3.12
CA GLY A 101 -14.76 4.53 2.89
C GLY A 101 -15.93 5.44 2.53
N LEU A 102 -15.80 6.71 2.88
CA LEU A 102 -16.77 7.76 2.57
C LEU A 102 -16.18 8.72 1.55
N VAL A 103 -16.89 8.87 0.43
CA VAL A 103 -16.61 9.88 -0.59
C VAL A 103 -17.55 11.05 -0.35
N HIS A 104 -17.01 12.24 -0.08
CA HIS A 104 -17.82 13.45 0.11
C HIS A 104 -18.27 14.01 -1.24
N ILE A 105 -19.45 14.67 -1.34
CA ILE A 105 -19.95 15.21 -2.63
C ILE A 105 -18.94 16.12 -3.34
N SER A 106 -18.15 16.88 -2.56
CA SER A 106 -17.14 17.81 -3.07
C SER A 106 -15.91 17.11 -3.67
N GLN A 107 -15.77 15.79 -3.44
CA GLN A 107 -14.67 14.94 -3.89
C GLN A 107 -15.09 13.97 -5.01
N ILE A 108 -16.32 14.10 -5.53
CA ILE A 108 -16.83 13.29 -6.65
C ILE A 108 -16.47 13.91 -8.00
N ALA A 109 -16.67 15.23 -8.15
CA ALA A 109 -16.33 15.98 -9.36
C ALA A 109 -16.01 17.45 -9.03
N ASP A 110 -15.34 18.14 -9.94
CA ASP A 110 -15.09 19.60 -9.88
C ASP A 110 -16.36 20.44 -10.11
N GLU A 111 -17.35 19.84 -10.78
CA GLU A 111 -18.63 20.49 -11.08
C GLU A 111 -19.59 20.45 -9.89
N ARG A 112 -20.56 21.39 -9.86
CA ARG A 112 -21.55 21.49 -8.80
C ARG A 112 -22.56 20.35 -8.93
N VAL A 113 -22.27 19.23 -8.28
CA VAL A 113 -23.16 18.05 -8.25
C VAL A 113 -24.37 18.34 -7.36
N GLU A 114 -25.57 18.41 -7.95
CA GLU A 114 -26.83 18.55 -7.19
C GLU A 114 -27.30 17.23 -6.58
N ASN A 115 -27.03 16.09 -7.23
CA ASN A 115 -27.34 14.76 -6.69
C ASN A 115 -26.22 13.75 -6.96
N VAL A 116 -25.77 13.08 -5.90
CA VAL A 116 -24.77 12.00 -5.97
C VAL A 116 -25.29 10.79 -6.77
N SER A 117 -26.61 10.57 -6.74
CA SER A 117 -27.30 9.48 -7.42
C SER A 117 -27.25 9.55 -8.96
N ASP A 118 -26.94 10.70 -9.53
CA ASP A 118 -26.77 10.83 -10.99
C ASP A 118 -25.37 10.37 -11.46
N TYR A 119 -24.38 10.34 -10.55
CA TYR A 119 -23.00 9.98 -10.85
C TYR A 119 -22.60 8.59 -10.31
N LEU A 120 -23.23 8.15 -9.22
CA LEU A 120 -22.92 6.91 -8.55
C LEU A 120 -24.19 6.09 -8.37
N SER A 121 -24.12 4.80 -8.73
CA SER A 121 -25.20 3.83 -8.50
C SER A 121 -24.84 2.86 -7.38
N GLU A 122 -25.84 2.43 -6.60
CA GLU A 122 -25.64 1.39 -5.59
C GLU A 122 -25.15 0.10 -6.24
N GLY A 123 -24.04 -0.43 -5.74
CA GLY A 123 -23.41 -1.62 -6.26
C GLY A 123 -22.49 -1.42 -7.47
N GLN A 124 -22.25 -0.18 -7.89
CA GLN A 124 -21.28 0.15 -8.94
C GLN A 124 -19.85 0.02 -8.42
N ASP A 125 -18.96 -0.52 -9.25
CA ASP A 125 -17.53 -0.51 -9.03
C ASP A 125 -16.94 0.84 -9.44
N VAL A 126 -16.22 1.48 -8.53
CA VAL A 126 -15.63 2.81 -8.70
C VAL A 126 -14.20 2.82 -8.21
N GLN A 127 -13.34 3.53 -8.93
CA GLN A 127 -11.97 3.76 -8.50
C GLN A 127 -11.92 4.95 -7.55
N VAL A 128 -11.29 4.74 -6.40
CA VAL A 128 -11.24 5.69 -5.30
C VAL A 128 -9.83 5.74 -4.74
N LYS A 129 -9.30 6.93 -4.53
CA LYS A 129 -8.00 7.14 -3.88
C LYS A 129 -8.18 7.32 -2.38
N VAL A 130 -7.36 6.63 -1.60
CA VAL A 130 -7.37 6.73 -0.14
C VAL A 130 -6.66 8.01 0.28
N LEU A 131 -7.38 8.95 0.86
CA LEU A 131 -6.82 10.20 1.38
C LEU A 131 -6.36 10.08 2.83
N ASP A 132 -7.10 9.31 3.63
CA ASP A 132 -6.94 9.30 5.08
C ASP A 132 -7.63 8.07 5.66
N VAL A 133 -7.05 7.44 6.68
CA VAL A 133 -7.61 6.26 7.33
C VAL A 133 -7.78 6.56 8.82
N ASP A 134 -9.03 6.63 9.28
CA ASP A 134 -9.36 6.86 10.69
C ASP A 134 -9.14 5.58 11.51
N GLN A 135 -8.71 5.71 12.78
CA GLN A 135 -8.46 4.58 13.71
C GLN A 135 -9.69 3.66 13.94
N ARG A 136 -10.87 4.08 13.47
CA ARG A 136 -12.13 3.31 13.52
C ARG A 136 -12.39 2.48 12.26
N GLY A 137 -11.44 2.43 11.32
CA GLY A 137 -11.55 1.69 10.06
C GLY A 137 -12.36 2.41 8.98
N ARG A 138 -12.63 3.71 9.15
CA ARG A 138 -13.32 4.54 8.15
C ARG A 138 -12.27 5.26 7.30
N ILE A 139 -12.40 5.13 6.00
CA ILE A 139 -11.43 5.67 5.06
C ILE A 139 -12.04 6.91 4.38
N LYS A 140 -11.33 8.03 4.32
CA LYS A 140 -11.72 9.13 3.43
C LYS A 140 -11.24 8.81 2.04
N LEU A 141 -12.19 8.80 1.11
CA LEU A 141 -11.93 8.49 -0.28
C LEU A 141 -12.19 9.73 -1.13
N SER A 142 -11.41 9.92 -2.18
CA SER A 142 -11.68 10.90 -3.22
C SER A 142 -11.66 10.27 -4.61
N MET A 143 -12.58 10.70 -5.46
CA MET A 143 -12.64 10.34 -6.87
C MET A 143 -11.94 11.37 -7.76
N ARG A 144 -11.72 12.61 -7.28
CA ARG A 144 -11.09 13.68 -8.06
C ARG A 144 -9.65 13.36 -8.45
N GLU A 145 -8.86 12.84 -7.52
CA GLU A 145 -7.44 12.55 -7.80
C GLU A 145 -7.23 11.33 -8.72
N VAL A 146 -8.23 10.45 -8.85
CA VAL A 146 -8.17 9.31 -9.79
C VAL A 146 -8.25 9.80 -11.25
N ALA A 147 -9.01 10.88 -11.47
CA ALA A 147 -9.12 11.51 -12.78
C ALA A 147 -7.82 12.25 -13.18
N ASP A 148 -7.09 12.82 -12.23
CA ASP A 148 -5.80 13.47 -12.47
C ASP A 148 -4.68 12.45 -12.84
N GLU A 149 -4.65 11.27 -12.22
CA GLU A 149 -3.63 10.25 -12.56
C GLU A 149 -3.94 9.46 -13.85
N SER A 150 -5.21 9.35 -14.24
CA SER A 150 -5.58 8.76 -15.53
C SER A 150 -5.11 9.61 -16.73
N GLY A 151 -4.65 10.85 -16.50
CA GLY A 151 -4.04 11.72 -17.49
C GLY A 151 -2.52 11.58 -17.65
N SER A 152 -1.84 10.73 -16.86
CA SER A 152 -0.37 10.60 -16.89
C SER A 152 0.16 9.16 -17.10
N ALA A 153 -0.72 8.19 -17.37
CA ALA A 153 -0.32 6.83 -17.71
C ALA A 153 -0.12 6.61 -19.22
N GLU A 154 0.69 7.45 -19.87
CA GLU A 154 1.32 7.14 -21.16
C GLU A 154 2.79 7.55 -21.11
N ALA A 155 3.62 6.68 -20.55
CA ALA A 155 5.02 6.43 -20.91
C ALA A 155 5.76 5.83 -19.71
N ASN A 156 5.86 4.50 -19.67
CA ASN A 156 7.07 3.76 -19.30
C ASN A 156 6.69 2.28 -19.23
N ASP A 157 6.28 1.73 -20.36
CA ASP A 157 6.39 0.31 -20.57
C ASP A 157 7.38 0.09 -21.72
N SER A 158 8.35 -0.79 -21.45
CA SER A 158 9.25 -1.44 -22.40
C SER A 158 10.47 -0.66 -22.94
N ALA A 159 11.58 -0.75 -22.21
CA ALA A 159 12.95 -1.04 -22.68
C ALA A 159 13.85 -1.09 -21.43
N ASP A 160 14.64 -2.11 -21.11
CA ASP A 160 15.60 -2.78 -21.97
C ASP A 160 16.17 -4.00 -21.23
N ALA A 161 16.22 -5.14 -21.91
CA ALA A 161 17.07 -6.27 -21.59
C ALA A 161 17.37 -6.99 -22.90
N PRO A 162 18.46 -7.78 -22.99
CA PRO A 162 19.86 -7.40 -22.88
C PRO A 162 20.60 -7.76 -24.19
N GLU A 163 21.68 -7.06 -24.56
CA GLU A 163 22.63 -7.57 -25.55
C GLU A 163 24.08 -7.40 -25.06
N GLU A 164 24.69 -8.54 -24.71
CA GLU A 164 26.12 -8.74 -24.89
C GLU A 164 26.44 -8.65 -26.40
N GLU A 165 27.55 -8.00 -26.78
CA GLU A 165 28.62 -8.66 -27.54
C GLU A 165 29.79 -7.70 -27.86
N SER A 166 30.99 -8.20 -27.50
CA SER A 166 32.27 -8.16 -28.21
C SER A 166 32.91 -6.85 -28.70
N LEU A 167 34.11 -6.62 -28.14
CA LEU A 167 35.40 -6.31 -28.79
C LEU A 167 35.41 -5.81 -30.26
N SER A 168 36.13 -4.71 -30.48
CA SER A 168 37.30 -4.66 -31.38
C SER A 168 38.05 -3.32 -31.26
N GLU A 169 39.40 -3.42 -31.21
CA GLU A 169 40.50 -2.48 -31.52
C GLU A 169 40.27 -0.93 -31.57
N GLU A 170 41.22 -0.11 -31.15
CA GLU A 170 42.59 0.02 -31.70
C GLU A 170 43.64 0.50 -30.68
#